data_AF-A0A349BQZ7-F1
#
_entry.id   AF-A0A349BQZ7-F1
#
_cell.length_a   1.000
_cell.length_b   1.000
_cell.length_c   1.000
_cell.angle_alpha   90.00
_cell.angle_beta   90.00
_cell.angle_gamma   90.00
#
_symmetry.space_group_name_H-M   'P 1'
#
loop_
_entity.id
_entity.type
_entity.pdbx_description
1 polymer ?
#
loop_
_entity_poly.entity_id
_entity_poly.type
_entity_poly.pdbx_seq_one_letter_code
_entity_poly.pdbx_strand_id
1 'polypeptide(L)'
;MQENPEAIFLTDDGAARLASESLGYKVHGTIGIILRAIRKKVRTPKEVVELLNIIPKKTTLFVRPALLEDIIQKIKDEYFMEDNK
;
A
#
# COMPACT_ATOMS: atom_id res chain seq x y z
N MET A 1 -1.39 -6.31 -18.92
CA MET A 1 -2.80 -6.19 -18.48
C MET A 1 -3.79 -6.61 -19.56
N GLN A 2 -3.60 -6.27 -20.83
CA GLN A 2 -4.53 -6.73 -21.89
C GLN A 2 -4.63 -8.26 -22.01
N GLU A 3 -3.53 -9.00 -21.84
CA GLU A 3 -3.55 -10.48 -21.81
C GLU A 3 -3.65 -11.07 -20.39
N ASN A 4 -3.51 -10.24 -19.35
CA ASN A 4 -3.64 -10.65 -17.96
C ASN A 4 -4.29 -9.52 -17.16
N PRO A 5 -5.64 -9.48 -17.10
CA PRO A 5 -6.39 -8.38 -16.48
C PRO A 5 -6.12 -8.19 -14.99
N GLU A 6 -5.67 -9.26 -14.31
CA GLU A 6 -5.36 -9.28 -12.89
C GLU A 6 -3.93 -8.83 -12.57
N ALA A 7 -3.09 -8.63 -13.60
CA ALA A 7 -1.74 -8.13 -13.43
C ALA A 7 -1.75 -6.72 -12.84
N ILE A 8 -0.81 -6.49 -11.93
CA ILE A 8 -0.57 -5.18 -11.31
C ILE A 8 0.80 -4.71 -11.75
N PHE A 9 0.90 -3.46 -12.19
CA PHE A 9 2.18 -2.84 -12.48
C PHE A 9 2.80 -2.31 -11.19
N LEU A 10 4.04 -2.68 -10.94
CA LEU A 10 4.76 -2.33 -9.73
C LEU A 10 5.88 -1.37 -10.11
N THR A 11 5.79 -0.13 -9.64
CA THR A 11 6.83 0.88 -9.88
C THR A 11 6.92 1.85 -8.71
N ASP A 12 8.14 2.27 -8.40
CA ASP A 12 8.43 3.38 -7.48
C ASP A 12 8.82 4.66 -8.25
N ASP A 13 8.93 4.58 -9.58
CA ASP A 13 9.20 5.72 -10.45
C ASP A 13 7.92 6.52 -10.76
N GLY A 14 7.97 7.82 -10.51
CA GLY A 14 6.84 8.72 -10.71
C GLY A 14 6.41 8.87 -12.17
N ALA A 15 7.35 8.92 -13.11
CA ALA A 15 7.04 9.07 -14.53
C ALA A 15 6.42 7.80 -15.10
N ALA A 16 6.96 6.63 -14.75
CA ALA A 16 6.42 5.33 -15.11
C ALA A 16 5.01 5.14 -14.54
N ARG A 17 4.76 5.63 -13.32
CA ARG A 17 3.42 5.63 -12.72
C ARG A 17 2.44 6.44 -13.55
N LEU A 18 2.76 7.71 -13.85
CA LEU A 18 1.89 8.59 -14.62
C LEU A 18 1.60 8.04 -16.03
N ALA A 19 2.62 7.51 -16.71
CA ALA A 19 2.47 6.89 -18.02
C ALA A 19 1.62 5.62 -17.98
N SER A 20 1.69 4.83 -16.90
CA SER A 20 0.88 3.63 -16.77
C SER A 20 -0.57 3.93 -16.39
N GLU A 21 -0.78 4.94 -15.53
CA GLU A 21 -2.13 5.40 -15.17
C GLU A 21 -2.86 5.98 -16.40
N SER A 22 -2.17 6.70 -17.30
CA SER A 22 -2.77 7.18 -18.55
C SER A 22 -3.18 6.08 -19.52
N LEU A 23 -2.57 4.89 -19.41
CA LEU A 23 -2.94 3.68 -20.15
C LEU A 23 -4.02 2.85 -19.43
N GLY A 24 -4.55 3.33 -18.30
CA GLY A 24 -5.59 2.64 -17.52
C GLY A 24 -5.08 1.46 -16.68
N TYR A 25 -3.78 1.37 -16.45
CA TYR A 25 -3.20 0.27 -15.69
C TYR A 25 -3.29 0.48 -14.18
N LYS A 26 -3.52 -0.62 -13.43
CA LYS A 26 -3.46 -0.60 -11.97
C LYS A 26 -1.99 -0.56 -11.54
N VAL A 27 -1.56 0.58 -11.00
CA VAL A 27 -0.18 0.79 -10.53
C VAL A 27 -0.12 0.72 -9.00
N HIS A 28 0.88 0.03 -8.46
CA HIS A 28 1.17 0.01 -7.03
C HIS A 28 2.65 0.31 -6.79
N GLY A 29 2.94 1.24 -5.88
CA GLY A 29 4.26 1.38 -5.28
C GLY A 29 4.42 0.48 -4.05
N THR A 30 5.56 0.57 -3.37
CA THR A 30 5.89 -0.23 -2.18
C THR A 30 4.78 -0.24 -1.13
N ILE A 31 4.22 0.93 -0.80
CA ILE A 31 3.12 1.04 0.18
C ILE A 31 1.86 0.31 -0.29
N GLY A 32 1.51 0.43 -1.58
CA GLY A 32 0.34 -0.26 -2.14
C GLY A 32 0.46 -1.79 -2.06
N ILE A 33 1.66 -2.33 -2.24
CA ILE A 33 1.92 -3.77 -2.11
C ILE A 33 1.79 -4.25 -0.67
N ILE A 34 2.30 -3.46 0.28
CA ILE A 34 2.16 -3.74 1.71
C ILE A 34 0.69 -3.77 2.11
N LEU A 35 -0.11 -2.80 1.68
CA LEU A 35 -1.56 -2.76 1.94
C LEU A 35 -2.29 -3.95 1.30
N ARG A 36 -1.88 -4.33 0.09
CA ARG A 36 -2.47 -5.48 -0.63
C ARG A 36 -2.23 -6.81 0.12
N ALA A 37 -1.18 -6.92 0.93
CA ALA A 37 -0.92 -8.11 1.73
C ALA A 37 -2.06 -8.42 2.72
N ILE A 38 -2.76 -7.39 3.22
CA ILE A 38 -3.96 -7.55 4.07
C ILE A 38 -5.06 -8.24 3.25
N ARG A 39 -5.39 -7.69 2.08
CA ARG A 39 -6.44 -8.21 1.19
C ARG A 39 -6.18 -9.64 0.72
N LYS A 40 -4.90 -9.99 0.56
CA LYS A 40 -4.48 -11.35 0.19
C LYS A 40 -4.31 -12.29 1.40
N LYS A 41 -4.58 -11.82 2.62
CA LYS A 41 -4.45 -12.56 3.88
C LYS A 41 -3.05 -13.16 4.09
N VAL A 42 -2.02 -12.54 3.49
CA VAL A 42 -0.61 -12.93 3.66
C VAL A 42 0.00 -12.23 4.89
N ARG A 43 -0.58 -11.09 5.29
CA ARG A 43 -0.26 -10.41 6.55
C ARG A 43 -1.54 -9.90 7.21
N THR A 44 -1.54 -9.86 8.53
CA THR A 44 -2.60 -9.23 9.33
C THR A 44 -2.53 -7.71 9.25
N PRO A 45 -3.65 -7.00 9.52
CA PRO A 45 -3.65 -5.54 9.63
C PRO A 45 -2.62 -5.02 10.64
N LYS A 46 -2.43 -5.72 11.76
CA LYS A 46 -1.45 -5.39 12.80
C LYS A 46 -0.02 -5.44 12.28
N GLU A 47 0.36 -6.54 11.63
CA GLU A 47 1.70 -6.69 11.04
C GLU A 47 1.98 -5.63 9.96
N VAL A 48 0.95 -5.23 9.21
CA VAL A 48 1.08 -4.16 8.22
C VAL A 48 1.29 -2.81 8.87
N VAL A 49 0.55 -2.46 9.92
CA VAL A 49 0.77 -1.23 10.69
C VAL A 49 2.18 -1.20 11.29
N GLU A 50 2.65 -2.31 11.85
CA GLU A 50 4.02 -2.42 12.37
C GLU A 50 5.06 -2.21 11.27
N LEU A 51 4.88 -2.82 10.09
CA LEU A 51 5.79 -2.64 8.95
C LEU A 51 5.82 -1.18 8.49
N LEU A 52 4.67 -0.54 8.35
CA LEU A 52 4.54 0.87 7.95
C LEU A 52 5.28 1.79 8.94
N ASN A 53 5.18 1.55 10.25
CA ASN A 53 5.89 2.31 11.27
C ASN A 53 7.43 2.13 11.24
N ILE A 54 7.91 1.02 10.69
CA ILE A 54 9.33 0.68 10.62
C ILE A 54 10.00 1.25 9.36
N ILE A 55 9.28 1.39 8.24
CA ILE A 55 9.79 1.90 6.95
C ILE A 55 10.65 3.16 7.10
N PRO A 56 10.15 4.27 7.69
CA PRO A 56 10.93 5.51 7.77
C PRO A 56 12.15 5.40 8.71
N LYS A 57 12.21 4.37 9.56
CA LYS A 57 13.26 4.17 10.57
C LYS A 57 14.36 3.22 10.10
N LYS A 58 14.03 2.27 9.23
CA LYS A 58 14.94 1.16 8.84
C LYS A 58 15.21 1.05 7.35
N THR A 59 14.64 1.94 6.54
CA THR A 59 14.81 1.93 5.09
C THR A 59 15.13 3.32 4.57
N THR A 60 15.59 3.40 3.34
CA THR A 60 15.82 4.66 2.61
C THR A 60 14.57 5.18 1.91
N LEU A 61 13.44 4.46 1.99
CA LEU A 61 12.20 4.87 1.35
C LEU A 61 11.62 6.09 2.07
N PHE A 62 11.72 7.24 1.42
CA PHE A 62 11.07 8.45 1.92
C PHE A 62 9.56 8.38 1.69
N VAL A 63 8.80 8.45 2.78
CA VAL A 63 7.34 8.60 2.76
C VAL A 63 7.02 9.83 3.60
N ARG A 64 6.19 10.74 3.06
CA ARG A 64 5.72 11.91 3.81
C ARG A 64 5.04 11.44 5.11
N PRO A 65 5.44 11.93 6.30
CA PRO A 65 4.87 11.48 7.57
C PRO A 65 3.35 11.55 7.61
N ALA A 66 2.76 12.68 7.19
CA ALA A 66 1.31 12.84 7.12
C ALA A 66 0.61 11.79 6.24
N LEU A 67 1.21 11.44 5.09
CA LEU A 67 0.66 10.39 4.23
C LEU A 67 0.69 9.01 4.92
N LEU A 68 1.77 8.72 5.65
CA LEU A 68 1.90 7.46 6.37
C LEU A 68 0.89 7.37 7.52
N GLU A 69 0.71 8.47 8.25
CA GLU A 69 -0.29 8.59 9.32
C GLU A 69 -1.72 8.39 8.79
N ASP A 70 -2.08 9.06 7.69
CA ASP A 70 -3.38 8.91 7.04
C ASP A 70 -3.65 7.46 6.63
N ILE A 71 -2.63 6.78 6.09
CA ILE A 71 -2.74 5.37 5.67
C ILE A 71 -2.92 4.46 6.88
N ILE A 72 -2.13 4.66 7.95
CA ILE A 72 -2.25 3.87 9.18
C ILE A 72 -3.63 4.08 9.81
N GLN A 73 -4.14 5.32 9.83
CA GLN A 73 -5.45 5.61 10.38
C GLN A 73 -6.57 4.92 9.59
N LYS A 74 -6.51 4.94 8.25
CA LYS A 74 -7.46 4.20 7.41
C LYS A 74 -7.46 2.70 7.69
N ILE A 75 -6.29 2.09 7.90
CA ILE A 75 -6.23 0.67 8.28
C ILE A 75 -6.87 0.46 9.66
N LYS A 76 -6.62 1.35 10.63
CA LYS A 76 -7.26 1.29 11.95
C LYS A 76 -8.78 1.32 11.86
N ASP A 77 -9.30 2.27 11.10
CA ASP A 77 -10.73 2.46 10.92
C ASP A 77 -11.40 1.25 10.24
N GLU A 78 -10.73 0.67 9.23
CA GLU A 78 -11.28 -0.45 8.44
C GLU A 78 -11.19 -1.80 9.18
N TYR A 79 -10.14 -2.06 9.97
CA TYR A 79 -9.83 -3.41 10.46
C TYR A 79 -9.83 -3.57 11.99
N PHE A 80 -9.87 -2.48 12.76
CA PHE A 80 -9.76 -2.54 14.23
C PHE A 80 -10.98 -1.93 14.95
N MET A 81 -11.92 -1.32 14.22
CA MET A 81 -13.15 -0.77 14.80
C MET A 81 -14.26 -1.82 15.05
N GLU A 82 -14.06 -3.08 14.63
CA GLU A 82 -15.05 -4.17 14.83
C GLU A 82 -14.97 -4.86 16.21
N ASP A 83 -13.98 -4.56 17.06
CA ASP A 83 -13.82 -5.21 18.38
C ASP A 83 -14.75 -4.68 19.49
N ASN A 84 -15.73 -3.82 19.17
CA ASN A 84 -16.68 -3.22 20.13
C ASN A 84 -18.16 -3.49 19.77
N LYS A 85 -18.53 -4.72 19.41
CA LYS A 85 -19.94 -5.14 19.31
C LYS A 85 -20.20 -6.50 19.91
#